data_AF-A0A6C0EWR9-F1
#
_entry.id   AF-A0A6C0EWR9-F1
#
_cell.length_a   1.000
_cell.length_b   1.000
_cell.length_c   1.000
_cell.angle_alpha   90.00
_cell.angle_beta   90.00
_cell.angle_gamma   90.00
#
_symmetry.space_group_name_H-M   'P 1'
#
loop_
_entity.id
_entity.type
_entity.pdbx_description
1 polymer ?
#
loop_
_entity_poly.entity_id
_entity_poly.type
_entity_poly.pdbx_seq_one_letter_code
_entity_poly.pdbx_strand_id
1 'polypeptide(L)'
;MLYEEIFNYFKSKNCYLLTNKEEYILLSKTKKIPKLKYIASCEHENEVHFNIFKSRNTGIICPLCRTKLNTEKHLGDASKTETGQSVRQLNEERCIDYFIDIIKTKYICKKTHEGCLSDLIIKPINQINDLWLKIQVKTTLKCLKTYSFNNSRKCYYKDCLILCFCWEDKKMWLFNGNAMKLSKISIGYNKSKYSDNEIKKENVCEKLKIYFDSFSLSSYEESNEPLCINGKIEMEFKKLRIHHVKCNFVDVSNYLHYDFLINNKKVQEKVGTHCKNSNKIFFSLCKRNGSINGVSKFKPYSVGDNDLYWLHFPNKMIFYLLPENKLVKDDNTIRRSLNIIVDTNGNPINQNMNDYLFMYNKIDYDFFNKLI
;
A
#
# COMPACT_ATOMS: atom_id res chain seq x y z
N MET A 1 -8.89 41.29 26.04
CA MET A 1 -7.60 41.38 25.36
C MET A 1 -7.60 42.66 24.57
N LEU A 2 -6.53 43.45 24.63
CA LEU A 2 -6.50 44.75 23.99
C LEU A 2 -6.29 44.58 22.49
N TYR A 3 -6.93 45.43 21.69
CA TYR A 3 -6.81 45.38 20.22
C TYR A 3 -5.35 45.56 19.79
N GLU A 4 -4.61 46.43 20.47
CA GLU A 4 -3.19 46.70 20.20
C GLU A 4 -2.33 45.43 20.36
N GLU A 5 -2.62 44.58 21.36
CA GLU A 5 -1.92 43.31 21.57
C GLU A 5 -2.16 42.33 20.41
N ILE A 6 -3.41 42.27 19.93
CA ILE A 6 -3.81 41.42 18.81
C ILE A 6 -3.12 41.88 17.52
N PHE A 7 -3.19 43.18 17.23
CA PHE A 7 -2.56 43.79 16.06
C PHE A 7 -1.05 43.55 16.03
N ASN A 8 -0.36 43.82 17.15
CA ASN A 8 1.08 43.60 17.27
C ASN A 8 1.44 42.11 17.13
N TYR A 9 0.59 41.19 17.61
CA TYR A 9 0.83 39.77 17.46
C TYR A 9 0.75 39.32 15.99
N PHE A 10 -0.25 39.75 15.22
CA PHE A 10 -0.30 39.47 13.78
C PHE A 10 0.94 40.02 13.06
N LYS A 11 1.31 41.27 13.36
CA LYS A 11 2.51 41.90 12.78
C LYS A 11 3.79 41.12 13.10
N SER A 12 3.94 40.61 14.32
CA SER A 12 5.09 39.78 14.73
C SER A 12 5.21 38.45 13.97
N LYS A 13 4.14 38.02 13.30
CA LYS A 13 4.09 36.80 12.46
C LYS A 13 4.10 37.12 10.97
N ASN A 14 4.52 38.32 10.58
CA ASN A 14 4.47 38.82 9.20
C ASN A 14 3.07 38.72 8.57
N CYS A 15 2.03 38.95 9.37
CA CYS A 15 0.64 38.99 8.92
C CYS A 15 0.07 40.40 9.13
N TYR A 16 -0.89 40.82 8.30
CA TYR A 16 -1.50 42.15 8.37
C TYR A 16 -2.97 42.07 8.75
N LEU A 17 -3.33 42.60 9.93
CA LEU A 17 -4.72 42.58 10.42
C LEU A 17 -5.57 43.58 9.63
N LEU A 18 -6.66 43.10 9.00
CA LEU A 18 -7.61 43.94 8.24
C LEU A 18 -8.77 44.41 9.13
N THR A 19 -9.16 43.61 10.11
CA THR A 19 -10.18 43.99 11.09
C THR A 19 -9.66 45.17 11.92
N ASN A 20 -10.29 46.33 11.79
CA ASN A 20 -9.90 47.54 12.51
C ASN A 20 -10.42 47.53 13.97
N LYS A 21 -10.00 48.52 14.76
CA LYS A 21 -10.32 48.60 16.21
C LYS A 21 -11.82 48.70 16.47
N GLU A 22 -12.54 49.47 15.66
CA GLU A 22 -13.99 49.68 15.80
C GLU A 22 -14.77 48.40 15.47
N GLU A 23 -14.39 47.74 14.37
CA GLU A 23 -14.95 46.46 13.95
C GLU A 23 -14.68 45.37 15.00
N TYR A 24 -13.48 45.33 15.58
CA TYR A 24 -13.15 44.41 16.66
C TYR A 24 -14.00 44.62 17.91
N ILE A 25 -14.21 45.88 18.33
CA ILE A 25 -15.03 46.22 19.50
C ILE A 25 -16.48 45.79 19.24
N LEU A 26 -17.02 46.06 18.05
CA LEU A 26 -18.38 45.68 17.68
C LEU A 26 -18.56 44.15 17.65
N LEU A 27 -17.61 43.44 17.03
CA LEU A 27 -17.60 41.98 16.96
C LEU A 27 -17.45 41.33 18.33
N SER A 28 -16.68 41.95 19.24
CA SER A 28 -16.48 41.45 20.61
C SER A 28 -17.71 41.65 21.50
N LYS A 29 -18.56 42.64 21.20
CA LYS A 29 -19.85 42.84 21.88
C LYS A 29 -20.93 41.86 21.42
N THR A 30 -20.89 41.47 20.14
CA THR A 30 -21.95 40.65 19.51
C THR A 30 -21.63 39.15 19.49
N LYS A 31 -20.35 38.76 19.50
CA LYS A 31 -19.91 37.36 19.41
C LYS A 31 -18.96 37.02 20.55
N LYS A 32 -19.17 35.86 21.18
CA LYS A 32 -18.34 35.37 22.29
C LYS A 32 -16.87 35.16 21.90
N ILE A 33 -16.59 34.83 20.63
CA ILE A 33 -15.23 34.69 20.07
C ILE A 33 -15.24 35.13 18.59
N PRO A 34 -14.84 36.37 18.27
CA PRO A 34 -14.89 36.85 16.89
C PRO A 34 -13.81 36.20 16.01
N LYS A 35 -14.11 36.08 14.72
CA LYS A 35 -13.09 35.83 13.69
C LYS A 35 -12.57 37.17 13.21
N LEU A 36 -11.27 37.24 12.96
CA LEU A 36 -10.60 38.45 12.51
C LEU A 36 -10.11 38.22 11.08
N LYS A 37 -10.36 39.19 10.20
CA LYS A 37 -9.85 39.21 8.83
C LYS A 37 -8.44 39.76 8.82
N TYR A 38 -7.57 39.15 8.04
CA TYR A 38 -6.16 39.52 7.92
C TYR A 38 -5.58 39.01 6.60
N ILE A 39 -4.46 39.58 6.19
CA ILE A 39 -3.59 39.06 5.14
C ILE A 39 -2.56 38.16 5.83
N ALA A 40 -2.54 36.88 5.46
CA ALA A 40 -1.57 35.91 5.95
C ALA A 40 -0.15 36.22 5.45
N SER A 41 0.87 35.58 6.02
CA SER A 41 2.28 35.76 5.61
C SER A 41 2.57 35.27 4.18
N CYS A 42 1.61 34.59 3.57
CA CYS A 42 1.63 34.19 2.16
C CYS A 42 0.80 35.12 1.27
N GLU A 43 0.50 36.33 1.73
CA GLU A 43 -0.17 37.40 0.97
C GLU A 43 -1.63 37.12 0.55
N HIS A 44 -2.25 36.09 1.12
CA HIS A 44 -3.65 35.78 0.87
C HIS A 44 -4.53 36.25 2.03
N GLU A 45 -5.68 36.83 1.72
CA GLU A 45 -6.69 37.15 2.71
C GLU A 45 -7.25 35.88 3.37
N ASN A 46 -7.46 35.93 4.68
CA ASN A 46 -8.01 34.83 5.46
C ASN A 46 -8.72 35.34 6.72
N GLU A 47 -9.48 34.46 7.37
CA GLU A 47 -10.12 34.72 8.66
C GLU A 47 -9.73 33.68 9.72
N VAL A 48 -9.51 34.12 10.97
CA VAL A 48 -9.11 33.23 12.06
C VAL A 48 -9.60 33.72 13.42
N HIS A 49 -9.86 32.79 14.34
CA HIS A 49 -10.03 33.14 15.74
C HIS A 49 -8.65 33.43 16.36
N PHE A 50 -8.50 34.56 17.03
CA PHE A 50 -7.21 34.98 17.60
C PHE A 50 -6.60 33.92 18.53
N ASN A 51 -7.40 33.27 19.37
CA ASN A 51 -6.91 32.23 20.28
C ASN A 51 -6.31 31.03 19.52
N ILE A 52 -6.87 30.67 18.37
CA ILE A 52 -6.34 29.59 17.52
C ILE A 52 -5.05 30.04 16.83
N PHE A 53 -5.03 31.27 16.33
CA PHE A 53 -3.85 31.87 15.70
C PHE A 53 -2.67 31.94 16.69
N LYS A 54 -2.90 32.43 17.91
CA LYS A 54 -1.89 32.56 18.97
C LYS A 54 -1.41 31.22 19.50
N SER A 55 -2.32 30.31 19.89
CA SER A 55 -1.94 29.07 20.59
C SER A 55 -1.38 27.98 19.69
N ARG A 56 -1.82 27.91 18.42
CA ARG A 56 -1.45 26.81 17.50
C ARG A 56 -0.63 27.28 16.31
N ASN A 57 -0.27 28.56 16.24
CA ASN A 57 0.36 29.18 15.07
C ASN A 57 -0.37 28.85 13.76
N THR A 58 -1.69 28.66 13.84
CA THR A 58 -2.53 28.25 12.71
C THR A 58 -3.04 29.49 11.99
N GLY A 59 -2.89 29.55 10.67
CA GLY A 59 -3.28 30.69 9.84
C GLY A 59 -2.15 31.66 9.49
N ILE A 60 -0.95 31.53 10.08
CA ILE A 60 0.23 32.32 9.66
C ILE A 60 0.42 32.21 8.15
N ILE A 61 0.38 30.98 7.63
CA ILE A 61 0.19 30.68 6.21
C ILE A 61 -1.27 30.29 6.03
N CYS A 62 -1.93 30.81 4.98
CA CYS A 62 -3.32 30.50 4.69
C CYS A 62 -3.51 28.98 4.46
N PRO A 63 -4.71 28.43 4.74
CA PRO A 63 -4.98 26.99 4.60
C PRO A 63 -4.64 26.43 3.21
N LEU A 64 -4.86 27.20 2.15
CA LEU A 64 -4.58 26.80 0.76
C LEU A 64 -3.07 26.64 0.53
N CYS A 65 -2.28 27.68 0.82
CA CYS A 65 -0.82 27.63 0.69
C CYS A 65 -0.21 26.58 1.62
N ARG A 66 -0.73 26.42 2.83
CA ARG A 66 -0.28 25.37 3.76
C ARG A 66 -0.55 23.97 3.21
N THR A 67 -1.68 23.77 2.57
CA THR A 67 -2.03 22.49 1.91
C THR A 67 -1.10 22.22 0.73
N LYS A 68 -0.80 23.23 -0.09
CA LYS A 68 0.16 23.12 -1.20
C LYS A 68 1.56 22.73 -0.70
N LEU A 69 2.09 23.45 0.29
CA LEU A 69 3.38 23.14 0.91
C LEU A 69 3.43 21.74 1.53
N ASN A 70 2.36 21.32 2.22
CA ASN A 70 2.28 19.97 2.77
C ASN A 70 2.25 18.91 1.65
N THR A 71 1.56 19.19 0.53
CA THR A 71 1.50 18.29 -0.62
C THR A 71 2.88 18.14 -1.27
N GLU A 72 3.60 19.25 -1.47
CA GLU A 72 4.97 19.27 -1.98
C GLU A 72 5.94 18.53 -1.05
N LYS A 73 5.82 18.74 0.27
CA LYS A 73 6.61 18.01 1.26
C LYS A 73 6.31 16.50 1.26
N HIS A 74 5.04 16.12 1.18
CA HIS A 74 4.65 14.71 1.07
C HIS A 74 5.09 14.04 -0.23
N LEU A 75 5.25 14.80 -1.32
CA LEU A 75 5.84 14.31 -2.57
C LEU A 75 7.36 14.06 -2.42
N GLY A 76 8.06 14.87 -1.62
CA GLY A 76 9.46 14.64 -1.25
C GLY A 76 9.67 13.49 -0.25
N ASP A 77 8.75 13.33 0.71
CA ASP A 77 8.78 12.25 1.72
C ASP A 77 8.29 10.90 1.16
N ALA A 78 7.74 10.86 -0.06
CA ALA A 78 7.49 9.64 -0.82
C ALA A 78 8.79 9.09 -1.44
N SER A 79 9.91 9.21 -0.72
CA SER A 79 11.19 8.67 -1.14
C SER A 79 11.03 7.15 -1.33
N LYS A 80 11.28 6.72 -2.55
CA LYS A 80 11.48 5.31 -2.85
C LYS A 80 12.90 4.97 -2.42
N THR A 81 13.09 3.78 -1.86
CA THR A 81 14.44 3.24 -1.70
C THR A 81 15.11 3.10 -3.08
N GLU A 82 16.42 2.90 -3.13
CA GLU A 82 17.13 2.57 -4.39
C GLU A 82 16.52 1.36 -5.12
N THR A 83 15.85 0.48 -4.37
CA THR A 83 15.11 -0.70 -4.87
C THR A 83 13.68 -0.43 -5.36
N GLY A 84 13.21 0.83 -5.31
CA GLY A 84 11.89 1.23 -5.80
C GLY A 84 10.71 1.04 -4.82
N GLN A 85 10.96 0.46 -3.63
CA GLN A 85 9.94 0.24 -2.59
C GLN A 85 9.57 1.54 -1.88
N SER A 86 8.31 1.67 -1.43
CA SER A 86 7.94 2.79 -0.56
C SER A 86 8.41 2.52 0.88
N VAL A 87 8.94 3.55 1.55
CA VAL A 87 9.33 3.48 2.98
C VAL A 87 8.20 2.94 3.85
N ARG A 88 6.95 3.25 3.52
CA ARG A 88 5.78 2.76 4.28
C ARG A 88 5.62 1.23 4.22
N GLN A 89 5.81 0.63 3.05
CA GLN A 89 5.66 -0.83 2.87
C GLN A 89 6.76 -1.59 3.60
N LEU A 90 8.01 -1.13 3.48
CA LEU A 90 9.14 -1.72 4.20
C LEU A 90 8.97 -1.65 5.72
N ASN A 91 8.32 -0.59 6.23
CA ASN A 91 7.96 -0.53 7.64
C ASN A 91 6.83 -1.50 8.03
N GLU A 92 5.88 -1.74 7.13
CA GLU A 92 4.82 -2.73 7.34
C GLU A 92 5.40 -4.14 7.48
N GLU A 93 6.27 -4.54 6.55
CA GLU A 93 6.99 -5.82 6.61
C GLU A 93 7.80 -5.97 7.90
N ARG A 94 8.57 -4.95 8.29
CA ARG A 94 9.34 -4.96 9.55
C ARG A 94 8.46 -5.12 10.78
N CYS A 95 7.29 -4.50 10.81
CA CYS A 95 6.34 -4.66 11.92
C CYS A 95 5.76 -6.07 11.95
N ILE A 96 5.42 -6.64 10.79
CA ILE A 96 4.94 -8.03 10.68
C ILE A 96 6.01 -8.99 11.18
N ASP A 97 7.25 -8.86 10.71
CA ASP A 97 8.35 -9.76 11.09
C ASP A 97 8.65 -9.69 12.58
N TYR A 98 8.68 -8.48 13.15
CA TYR A 98 8.83 -8.29 14.58
C TYR A 98 7.69 -8.92 15.38
N PHE A 99 6.45 -8.80 14.90
CA PHE A 99 5.30 -9.42 15.54
C PHE A 99 5.37 -10.95 15.48
N ILE A 100 5.72 -11.52 14.32
CA ILE A 100 5.96 -12.96 14.15
C ILE A 100 7.01 -13.44 15.15
N ASP A 101 8.13 -12.71 15.30
CA ASP A 101 9.20 -13.07 16.23
C ASP A 101 8.75 -13.17 17.69
N ILE A 102 7.76 -12.38 18.09
CA ILE A 102 7.18 -12.44 19.44
C ILE A 102 6.33 -13.70 19.63
N ILE A 103 5.61 -14.16 18.60
CA ILE A 103 4.59 -15.21 18.73
C ILE A 103 5.01 -16.57 18.16
N LYS A 104 6.12 -16.65 17.42
CA LYS A 104 6.57 -17.85 16.68
C LYS A 104 6.82 -19.08 17.55
N THR A 105 7.03 -18.90 18.85
CA THR A 105 7.20 -20.01 19.81
C THR A 105 5.88 -20.72 20.15
N LYS A 106 4.73 -20.08 19.89
CA LYS A 106 3.40 -20.64 20.16
C LYS A 106 2.52 -20.78 18.90
N TYR A 107 2.84 -20.04 17.84
CA TYR A 107 2.06 -19.99 16.61
C TYR A 107 2.90 -20.23 15.37
N ILE A 108 2.36 -21.01 14.44
CA ILE A 108 2.78 -21.04 13.04
C ILE A 108 2.22 -19.79 12.38
N CYS A 109 3.09 -19.04 11.71
CA CYS A 109 2.76 -17.76 11.08
C CYS A 109 3.00 -17.85 9.57
N LYS A 110 2.07 -17.37 8.75
CA LYS A 110 2.26 -17.23 7.30
C LYS A 110 1.81 -15.85 6.84
N LYS A 111 2.65 -15.16 6.07
CA LYS A 111 2.26 -13.93 5.36
C LYS A 111 1.33 -14.32 4.20
N THR A 112 0.30 -13.52 3.97
CA THR A 112 -0.64 -13.70 2.86
C THR A 112 -0.21 -12.89 1.63
N HIS A 113 -0.71 -13.26 0.45
CA HIS A 113 -0.43 -12.52 -0.79
C HIS A 113 -1.00 -11.10 -0.76
N GLU A 114 -0.39 -10.19 -1.53
CA GLU A 114 -0.92 -8.84 -1.68
C GLU A 114 -2.37 -8.88 -2.20
N GLY A 115 -3.20 -8.00 -1.64
CA GLY A 115 -4.61 -7.90 -2.02
C GLY A 115 -5.53 -8.88 -1.29
N CYS A 116 -5.01 -9.75 -0.42
CA CYS A 116 -5.81 -10.53 0.53
C CYS A 116 -6.46 -9.63 1.60
N LEU A 117 -7.42 -10.18 2.35
CA LEU A 117 -8.10 -9.46 3.44
C LEU A 117 -7.20 -9.18 4.66
N SER A 118 -6.20 -10.03 4.86
CA SER A 118 -5.20 -9.95 5.93
C SER A 118 -3.81 -9.86 5.32
N ASP A 119 -2.84 -9.44 6.13
CA ASP A 119 -1.41 -9.45 5.77
C ASP A 119 -0.68 -10.65 6.40
N LEU A 120 -1.26 -11.20 7.48
CA LEU A 120 -0.73 -12.30 8.27
C LEU A 120 -1.86 -13.24 8.68
N ILE A 121 -1.57 -14.53 8.68
CA ILE A 121 -2.43 -15.55 9.30
C ILE A 121 -1.62 -16.35 10.31
N ILE A 122 -2.30 -16.78 11.38
CA ILE A 122 -1.68 -17.57 12.44
C ILE A 122 -2.51 -18.78 12.83
N LYS A 123 -1.84 -19.85 13.27
CA LYS A 123 -2.47 -20.98 13.96
C LYS A 123 -1.55 -21.53 15.07
N PRO A 124 -2.08 -22.04 16.20
CA PRO A 124 -1.26 -22.66 17.22
C PRO A 124 -0.39 -23.81 16.66
N ILE A 125 0.83 -23.98 17.17
CA ILE A 125 1.75 -25.02 16.68
C ILE A 125 1.15 -26.43 16.79
N ASN A 126 0.37 -26.69 17.84
CA ASN A 126 -0.24 -28.00 18.08
C ASN A 126 -1.55 -28.21 17.31
N GLN A 127 -1.99 -27.24 16.50
CA GLN A 127 -3.25 -27.35 15.73
C GLN A 127 -3.01 -28.02 14.38
N ILE A 128 -3.56 -29.22 14.22
CA ILE A 128 -3.43 -30.02 13.01
C ILE A 128 -4.36 -29.50 11.90
N ASN A 129 -5.57 -29.07 12.27
CA ASN A 129 -6.57 -28.59 11.34
C ASN A 129 -6.09 -27.36 10.55
N ASP A 130 -6.55 -27.24 9.30
CA ASP A 130 -6.30 -26.07 8.46
C ASP A 130 -7.24 -24.92 8.85
N LEU A 131 -7.08 -24.41 10.06
CA LEU A 131 -7.88 -23.32 10.62
C LEU A 131 -6.96 -22.19 11.08
N TRP A 132 -7.11 -21.05 10.42
CA TRP A 132 -6.23 -19.89 10.58
C TRP A 132 -7.01 -18.67 11.03
N LEU A 133 -6.41 -17.94 11.97
CA LEU A 133 -6.87 -16.63 12.39
C LEU A 133 -6.21 -15.57 11.52
N LYS A 134 -7.04 -14.74 10.87
CA LYS A 134 -6.63 -13.65 9.98
C LYS A 134 -6.25 -12.40 10.77
N ILE A 135 -5.15 -11.76 10.39
CA ILE A 135 -4.64 -10.52 11.00
C ILE A 135 -4.27 -9.53 9.89
N GLN A 136 -4.99 -8.41 9.82
CA GLN A 136 -4.58 -7.24 9.07
C GLN A 136 -3.67 -6.37 9.95
N VAL A 137 -2.51 -6.00 9.44
CA VAL A 137 -1.59 -5.07 10.08
C VAL A 137 -1.81 -3.65 9.56
N LYS A 138 -1.75 -2.68 10.47
CA LYS A 138 -1.78 -1.24 10.18
C LYS A 138 -0.64 -0.58 10.94
N THR A 139 0.26 0.06 10.22
CA THR A 139 1.47 0.62 10.81
C THR A 139 1.48 2.14 10.86
N THR A 140 2.23 2.67 11.81
CA THR A 140 2.63 4.08 11.87
C THR A 140 4.08 4.17 12.33
N LEU A 141 4.82 5.14 11.81
CA LEU A 141 6.23 5.30 12.12
C LEU A 141 6.45 5.98 13.46
N LYS A 142 5.83 7.16 13.62
CA LYS A 142 6.11 8.09 14.72
C LYS A 142 4.84 8.55 15.40
N CYS A 143 4.91 8.69 16.71
CA CYS A 143 3.92 9.42 17.49
C CYS A 143 4.41 10.86 17.76
N LEU A 144 3.56 11.86 17.45
CA LEU A 144 3.76 13.23 17.96
C LEU A 144 2.85 13.50 19.17
N LYS A 145 1.58 13.13 19.06
CA LYS A 145 0.55 13.27 20.11
C LYS A 145 -0.46 12.13 20.11
N THR A 146 -0.66 11.54 18.93
CA THR A 146 -1.55 10.39 18.71
C THR A 146 -0.90 9.41 17.73
N TYR A 147 -1.12 8.12 17.97
CA TYR A 147 -0.88 7.07 16.99
C TYR A 147 -2.07 7.05 16.04
N SER A 148 -1.84 7.29 14.75
CA SER A 148 -2.89 7.34 13.74
C SER A 148 -2.75 6.21 12.74
N PHE A 149 -3.79 5.40 12.63
CA PHE A 149 -3.89 4.28 11.70
C PHE A 149 -5.09 4.51 10.78
N ASN A 150 -4.82 4.58 9.48
CA ASN A 150 -5.88 4.73 8.49
C ASN A 150 -6.51 3.37 8.20
N ASN A 151 -7.83 3.35 8.09
CA ASN A 151 -8.58 2.20 7.69
C ASN A 151 -9.41 2.51 6.44
N SER A 152 -9.70 1.50 5.62
CA SER A 152 -10.58 1.69 4.47
C SER A 152 -12.01 1.97 4.96
N ARG A 153 -12.67 2.97 4.37
CA ARG A 153 -14.07 3.32 4.67
C ARG A 153 -15.07 2.21 4.28
N LYS A 154 -14.65 1.25 3.44
CA LYS A 154 -15.51 0.21 2.86
C LYS A 154 -15.14 -1.21 3.27
N CYS A 155 -14.02 -1.41 3.98
CA CYS A 155 -13.56 -2.77 4.32
C CYS A 155 -14.05 -3.16 5.71
N TYR A 156 -15.02 -4.07 5.74
CA TYR A 156 -15.32 -4.86 6.92
C TYR A 156 -14.26 -5.95 7.03
N TYR A 157 -13.42 -5.89 8.07
CA TYR A 157 -12.50 -6.98 8.43
C TYR A 157 -13.28 -8.06 9.17
N LYS A 158 -14.30 -8.60 8.50
CA LYS A 158 -15.12 -9.66 9.06
C LYS A 158 -14.23 -10.86 9.35
N ASP A 159 -14.31 -11.35 10.58
CA ASP A 159 -13.53 -12.47 11.11
C ASP A 159 -12.02 -12.31 10.87
N CYS A 160 -11.54 -11.06 10.99
CA CYS A 160 -10.14 -10.68 10.86
C CYS A 160 -9.78 -9.68 11.98
N LEU A 161 -8.65 -9.90 12.62
CA LEU A 161 -8.12 -8.96 13.62
C LEU A 161 -7.42 -7.80 12.93
N ILE A 162 -7.44 -6.64 13.58
CA ILE A 162 -6.65 -5.48 13.14
C ILE A 162 -5.55 -5.27 14.18
N LEU A 163 -4.31 -5.50 13.77
CA LEU A 163 -3.11 -5.20 14.53
C LEU A 163 -2.61 -3.80 14.17
N CYS A 164 -2.77 -2.85 15.08
CA CYS A 164 -2.16 -1.53 14.96
C CYS A 164 -0.76 -1.54 15.59
N PHE A 165 0.27 -1.15 14.85
CA PHE A 165 1.67 -1.21 15.30
C PHE A 165 2.37 0.14 15.10
N CYS A 166 2.97 0.70 16.17
CA CYS A 166 3.90 1.81 16.06
C CYS A 166 5.36 1.33 16.10
N TRP A 167 6.11 1.56 15.02
CA TRP A 167 7.47 1.02 14.89
C TRP A 167 8.48 1.65 15.85
N GLU A 168 8.44 2.97 16.04
CA GLU A 168 9.37 3.71 16.92
C GLU A 168 9.19 3.29 18.39
N ASP A 169 7.96 3.31 18.89
CA ASP A 169 7.65 3.02 20.30
C ASP A 169 7.46 1.51 20.59
N LYS A 170 7.48 0.66 19.56
CA LYS A 170 7.15 -0.79 19.63
C LYS A 170 5.82 -1.11 20.31
N LYS A 171 4.89 -0.16 20.31
CA LYS A 171 3.55 -0.33 20.89
C LYS A 171 2.60 -0.97 19.88
N MET A 172 1.74 -1.84 20.41
CA MET A 172 0.83 -2.65 19.61
C MET A 172 -0.57 -2.63 20.23
N TRP A 173 -1.59 -2.62 19.38
CA TRP A 173 -2.99 -2.74 19.79
C TRP A 173 -3.70 -3.74 18.89
N LEU A 174 -4.55 -4.55 19.50
CA LEU A 174 -5.31 -5.57 18.80
C LEU A 174 -6.81 -5.24 18.88
N PHE A 175 -7.44 -5.16 17.72
CA PHE A 175 -8.85 -4.85 17.60
C PHE A 175 -9.61 -5.98 16.92
N ASN A 176 -10.84 -6.22 17.39
CA ASN A 176 -11.78 -7.10 16.72
C ASN A 176 -12.32 -6.41 15.45
N GLY A 177 -11.99 -6.93 14.27
CA GLY A 177 -12.45 -6.37 12.99
C GLY A 177 -13.96 -6.46 12.78
N ASN A 178 -14.66 -7.41 13.42
CA ASN A 178 -16.13 -7.50 13.40
C ASN A 178 -16.79 -6.27 14.04
N ALA A 179 -16.15 -5.67 15.04
CA ALA A 179 -16.67 -4.50 15.77
C ALA A 179 -16.21 -3.16 15.16
N MET A 180 -15.23 -3.16 14.26
CA MET A 180 -14.58 -1.93 13.81
C MET A 180 -15.28 -1.29 12.61
N LYS A 181 -15.98 -0.17 12.86
CA LYS A 181 -16.65 0.63 11.80
C LYS A 181 -15.91 1.91 11.42
N LEU A 182 -14.78 2.20 12.07
CA LEU A 182 -14.08 3.47 11.91
C LEU A 182 -13.09 3.43 10.74
N SER A 183 -13.13 4.49 9.93
CA SER A 183 -12.16 4.73 8.85
C SER A 183 -10.79 5.20 9.33
N LYS A 184 -10.67 5.56 10.61
CA LYS A 184 -9.40 5.94 11.22
C LYS A 184 -9.42 5.57 12.71
N ILE A 185 -8.35 4.94 13.17
CA ILE A 185 -8.10 4.67 14.58
C ILE A 185 -7.04 5.68 15.04
N SER A 186 -7.38 6.48 16.05
CA SER A 186 -6.46 7.46 16.65
C SER A 186 -6.35 7.18 18.13
N ILE A 187 -5.15 6.80 18.58
CA ILE A 187 -4.86 6.40 19.96
C ILE A 187 -4.03 7.52 20.60
N GLY A 188 -4.52 8.10 21.70
CA GLY A 188 -3.81 9.15 22.42
C GLY A 188 -2.56 8.63 23.11
N TYR A 189 -1.48 9.40 23.13
CA TYR A 189 -0.20 8.99 23.71
C TYR A 189 -0.29 8.75 25.23
N ASN A 190 -0.94 9.66 25.98
CA ASN A 190 -1.07 9.59 27.44
C ASN A 190 -2.36 8.94 27.93
N LYS A 191 -3.47 9.18 27.22
CA LYS A 191 -4.79 8.65 27.57
C LYS A 191 -5.54 8.30 26.30
N SER A 192 -6.13 7.12 26.28
CA SER A 192 -6.91 6.63 25.14
C SER A 192 -8.08 5.80 25.64
N LYS A 193 -9.18 5.80 24.89
CA LYS A 193 -10.28 4.84 25.10
C LYS A 193 -9.95 3.44 24.59
N TYR A 194 -8.81 3.29 23.92
CA TYR A 194 -8.31 2.03 23.36
C TYR A 194 -7.19 1.41 24.19
N SER A 195 -6.97 1.87 25.43
CA SER A 195 -5.91 1.33 26.29
C SER A 195 -6.07 -0.17 26.54
N ASP A 196 -7.31 -0.67 26.66
CA ASP A 196 -7.59 -2.09 26.88
C ASP A 196 -7.23 -2.97 25.67
N ASN A 197 -7.16 -2.37 24.48
CA ASN A 197 -6.71 -3.04 23.26
C ASN A 197 -5.18 -3.17 23.18
N GLU A 198 -4.42 -2.47 24.04
CA GLU A 198 -2.96 -2.54 24.02
C GLU A 198 -2.49 -3.97 24.34
N ILE A 199 -1.54 -4.45 23.57
CA ILE A 199 -0.89 -5.74 23.76
C ILE A 199 0.61 -5.52 23.93
N LYS A 200 1.19 -6.32 24.81
CA LYS A 200 2.62 -6.36 25.09
C LYS A 200 3.16 -7.75 24.79
N LYS A 201 4.48 -7.89 24.76
CA LYS A 201 5.13 -9.18 24.46
C LYS A 201 4.69 -10.28 25.43
N GLU A 202 4.45 -9.91 26.68
CA GLU A 202 4.16 -10.85 27.76
C GLU A 202 2.73 -11.41 27.66
N ASN A 203 1.77 -10.65 27.11
CA ASN A 203 0.35 -11.03 27.10
C ASN A 203 -0.24 -11.26 25.71
N VAL A 204 0.50 -10.98 24.63
CA VAL A 204 -0.04 -11.08 23.26
C VAL A 204 -0.56 -12.48 22.93
N CYS A 205 0.14 -13.53 23.35
CA CYS A 205 -0.27 -14.90 23.05
C CYS A 205 -1.57 -15.28 23.77
N GLU A 206 -1.77 -14.80 25.00
CA GLU A 206 -3.01 -15.05 25.75
C GLU A 206 -4.20 -14.35 25.09
N LYS A 207 -4.01 -13.09 24.66
CA LYS A 207 -5.05 -12.38 23.91
C LYS A 207 -5.36 -13.04 22.56
N LEU A 208 -4.35 -13.49 21.84
CA LEU A 208 -4.54 -14.20 20.57
C LEU A 208 -5.31 -15.50 20.74
N LYS A 209 -5.09 -16.23 21.83
CA LYS A 209 -5.88 -17.44 22.16
C LYS A 209 -7.37 -17.13 22.29
N ILE A 210 -7.73 -16.08 23.04
CA ILE A 210 -9.12 -15.65 23.19
C ILE A 210 -9.77 -15.35 21.83
N TYR A 211 -9.06 -14.69 20.92
CA TYR A 211 -9.57 -14.42 19.59
C TYR A 211 -9.66 -15.66 18.71
N PHE A 212 -8.68 -16.56 18.79
CA PHE A 212 -8.71 -17.82 18.06
C PHE A 212 -9.93 -18.67 18.44
N ASP A 213 -10.30 -18.68 19.73
CA ASP A 213 -11.43 -19.45 20.24
C ASP A 213 -12.80 -18.79 19.94
N SER A 214 -12.82 -17.48 19.64
CA SER A 214 -14.07 -16.72 19.45
C SER A 214 -14.38 -16.32 18.01
N PHE A 215 -13.40 -16.43 17.10
CA PHE A 215 -13.56 -16.04 15.70
C PHE A 215 -13.96 -17.22 14.82
N SER A 216 -14.69 -16.94 13.74
CA SER A 216 -14.79 -17.89 12.63
C SER A 216 -13.44 -17.99 11.93
N LEU A 217 -12.83 -19.16 11.95
CA LEU A 217 -11.53 -19.43 11.33
C LEU A 217 -11.72 -19.87 9.87
N SER A 218 -10.70 -19.61 9.04
CA SER A 218 -10.71 -19.98 7.61
C SER A 218 -9.54 -20.90 7.28
N SER A 219 -9.66 -21.60 6.15
CA SER A 219 -8.56 -22.38 5.59
C SER A 219 -7.40 -21.49 5.15
N TYR A 220 -6.23 -22.09 4.91
CA TYR A 220 -5.11 -21.37 4.32
C TYR A 220 -5.49 -20.79 2.97
N GLU A 221 -6.17 -21.60 2.13
CA GLU A 221 -6.54 -21.22 0.78
C GLU A 221 -7.53 -20.04 0.75
N GLU A 222 -8.57 -20.07 1.60
CA GLU A 222 -9.52 -18.97 1.72
C GLU A 222 -8.86 -17.69 2.24
N SER A 223 -7.95 -17.82 3.22
CA SER A 223 -7.31 -16.66 3.84
C SER A 223 -6.24 -16.03 2.95
N ASN A 224 -5.66 -16.81 2.05
CA ASN A 224 -4.63 -16.40 1.11
C ASN A 224 -5.20 -16.08 -0.29
N GLU A 225 -6.52 -15.90 -0.40
CA GLU A 225 -7.18 -15.52 -1.65
C GLU A 225 -7.26 -13.97 -1.78
N PRO A 226 -6.75 -13.39 -2.89
CA PRO A 226 -6.90 -11.96 -3.15
C PRO A 226 -8.37 -11.56 -3.31
N LEU A 227 -8.72 -10.37 -2.83
CA LEU A 227 -10.09 -9.87 -2.88
C LEU A 227 -10.51 -9.42 -4.28
N CYS A 228 -9.58 -8.87 -5.06
CA CYS A 228 -9.88 -8.34 -6.39
C CYS A 228 -9.74 -9.42 -7.48
N ILE A 229 -10.59 -9.34 -8.51
CA ILE A 229 -10.60 -10.31 -9.62
C ILE A 229 -9.24 -10.43 -10.31
N ASN A 230 -8.54 -9.31 -10.51
CA ASN A 230 -7.22 -9.32 -11.14
C ASN A 230 -6.19 -10.06 -10.29
N GLY A 231 -6.20 -9.85 -8.96
CA GLY A 231 -5.32 -10.57 -8.04
C GLY A 231 -5.62 -12.07 -8.01
N LYS A 232 -6.90 -12.46 -8.10
CA LYS A 232 -7.29 -13.87 -8.22
C LYS A 232 -6.73 -14.50 -9.50
N ILE A 233 -6.82 -13.80 -10.62
CA ILE A 233 -6.27 -14.23 -11.91
C ILE A 233 -4.74 -14.36 -11.83
N GLU A 234 -4.04 -13.35 -11.28
CA GLU A 234 -2.58 -13.38 -11.09
C GLU A 234 -2.16 -14.58 -10.22
N MET A 235 -2.88 -14.83 -9.12
CA MET A 235 -2.61 -15.99 -8.25
C MET A 235 -2.86 -17.33 -8.97
N GLU A 236 -3.89 -17.41 -9.81
CA GLU A 236 -4.14 -18.62 -10.61
C GLU A 236 -2.98 -18.91 -11.57
N PHE A 237 -2.50 -17.91 -12.29
CA PHE A 237 -1.37 -18.08 -13.22
C PHE A 237 -0.06 -18.37 -12.50
N LYS A 238 0.14 -17.83 -11.29
CA LYS A 238 1.24 -18.23 -10.42
C LYS A 238 1.16 -19.71 -10.03
N LYS A 239 -0.01 -20.20 -9.60
CA LYS A 239 -0.23 -21.63 -9.30
C LYS A 239 0.05 -22.51 -10.53
N LEU A 240 -0.42 -22.09 -11.71
CA LEU A 240 -0.17 -22.76 -12.99
C LEU A 240 1.32 -22.88 -13.28
N ARG A 241 2.08 -21.77 -13.17
CA ARG A 241 3.53 -21.76 -13.37
C ARG A 241 4.24 -22.71 -12.41
N ILE A 242 3.96 -22.61 -11.12
CA ILE A 242 4.61 -23.44 -10.09
C ILE A 242 4.31 -24.93 -10.30
N HIS A 243 3.10 -25.26 -10.76
CA HIS A 243 2.70 -26.64 -10.98
C HIS A 243 3.38 -27.28 -12.20
N HIS A 244 3.53 -26.54 -13.29
CA HIS A 244 4.00 -27.10 -14.57
C HIS A 244 5.49 -26.93 -14.83
N VAL A 245 6.12 -25.90 -14.25
CA VAL A 245 7.51 -25.54 -14.56
C VAL A 245 8.41 -26.02 -13.43
N LYS A 246 9.34 -26.92 -13.75
CA LYS A 246 10.33 -27.44 -12.81
C LYS A 246 11.48 -26.46 -12.66
N CYS A 247 11.34 -25.53 -11.72
CA CYS A 247 12.36 -24.53 -11.45
C CYS A 247 12.33 -24.07 -10.00
N ASN A 248 13.46 -23.58 -9.49
CA ASN A 248 13.51 -22.95 -8.18
C ASN A 248 13.04 -21.49 -8.28
N PHE A 249 11.76 -21.27 -7.99
CA PHE A 249 11.17 -19.94 -7.92
C PHE A 249 11.39 -19.34 -6.54
N VAL A 250 11.98 -18.15 -6.49
CA VAL A 250 12.11 -17.37 -5.26
C VAL A 250 11.14 -16.21 -5.34
N ASP A 251 10.02 -16.32 -4.64
CA ASP A 251 9.11 -15.19 -4.45
C ASP A 251 9.85 -14.07 -3.72
N VAL A 252 9.66 -12.84 -4.18
CA VAL A 252 10.21 -11.65 -3.54
C VAL A 252 9.09 -10.82 -2.92
N SER A 253 9.47 -9.88 -2.04
CA SER A 253 8.52 -8.91 -1.48
C SER A 253 7.70 -8.25 -2.59
N ASN A 254 6.39 -8.05 -2.35
CA ASN A 254 5.40 -7.56 -3.32
C ASN A 254 5.66 -6.12 -3.86
N TYR A 255 6.82 -5.55 -3.60
CA TYR A 255 7.11 -4.13 -3.76
C TYR A 255 8.29 -3.85 -4.70
N LEU A 256 8.88 -4.90 -5.27
CA LEU A 256 9.92 -4.79 -6.28
C LEU A 256 9.30 -4.60 -7.67
N HIS A 257 10.13 -4.26 -8.65
CA HIS A 257 9.69 -4.10 -10.05
C HIS A 257 9.60 -5.42 -10.83
N TYR A 258 9.77 -6.53 -10.11
CA TYR A 258 9.69 -7.90 -10.56
C TYR A 258 8.95 -8.71 -9.50
N ASP A 259 8.32 -9.82 -9.89
CA ASP A 259 7.44 -10.60 -9.02
C ASP A 259 8.18 -11.78 -8.35
N PHE A 260 9.22 -12.31 -9.00
CA PHE A 260 10.04 -13.40 -8.47
C PHE A 260 11.42 -13.45 -9.13
N LEU A 261 12.30 -14.29 -8.56
CA LEU A 261 13.58 -14.66 -9.15
C LEU A 261 13.57 -16.10 -9.66
N ILE A 262 14.32 -16.32 -10.74
CA ILE A 262 14.76 -17.64 -11.20
C ILE A 262 16.25 -17.56 -11.50
N ASN A 263 17.10 -18.42 -10.94
CA ASN A 263 18.55 -18.40 -11.18
C ASN A 263 19.19 -17.00 -11.06
N ASN A 264 18.74 -16.20 -10.08
CA ASN A 264 19.13 -14.80 -9.87
C ASN A 264 18.69 -13.80 -10.95
N LYS A 265 17.86 -14.19 -11.91
CA LYS A 265 17.18 -13.31 -12.86
C LYS A 265 15.91 -12.74 -12.27
N LYS A 266 15.73 -11.42 -12.38
CA LYS A 266 14.50 -10.68 -12.04
C LYS A 266 13.45 -10.92 -13.10
N VAL A 267 12.31 -11.48 -12.70
CA VAL A 267 11.21 -11.79 -13.63
C VAL A 267 9.97 -11.00 -13.28
N GLN A 268 9.47 -10.21 -14.24
CA GLN A 268 8.13 -9.64 -14.16
C GLN A 268 7.12 -10.55 -14.85
N GLU A 269 6.11 -10.98 -14.12
CA GLU A 269 4.98 -11.74 -14.59
C GLU A 269 3.85 -10.80 -15.03
N LYS A 270 3.21 -11.12 -16.16
CA LYS A 270 2.01 -10.44 -16.65
C LYS A 270 1.04 -11.43 -17.27
N VAL A 271 -0.25 -11.16 -17.09
CA VAL A 271 -1.33 -11.89 -17.74
C VAL A 271 -1.86 -11.07 -18.91
N GLY A 272 -1.96 -11.70 -20.09
CA GLY A 272 -2.52 -11.08 -21.27
C GLY A 272 -4.02 -10.84 -21.15
N THR A 273 -4.56 -9.93 -21.94
CA THR A 273 -6.01 -9.71 -22.02
C THR A 273 -6.45 -9.68 -23.48
N HIS A 274 -7.58 -10.31 -23.79
CA HIS A 274 -8.17 -10.22 -25.13
C HIS A 274 -8.62 -8.78 -25.41
N CYS A 275 -8.14 -8.21 -26.51
CA CYS A 275 -8.62 -6.93 -27.01
C CYS A 275 -10.02 -7.11 -27.60
N LYS A 276 -10.99 -6.32 -27.11
CA LYS A 276 -12.36 -6.33 -27.62
C LYS A 276 -12.37 -6.17 -29.15
N ASN A 277 -13.11 -7.03 -29.84
CA ASN A 277 -13.31 -7.01 -31.30
C ASN A 277 -12.02 -7.13 -32.12
N SER A 278 -10.99 -7.81 -31.59
CA SER A 278 -9.78 -8.10 -32.37
C SER A 278 -9.17 -9.43 -31.96
N ASN A 279 -8.49 -10.09 -32.89
CA ASN A 279 -7.73 -11.31 -32.63
C ASN A 279 -6.37 -10.98 -32.03
N LYS A 280 -6.36 -10.14 -30.98
CA LYS A 280 -5.13 -9.68 -30.34
C LYS A 280 -5.19 -9.90 -28.84
N ILE A 281 -4.08 -10.37 -28.28
CA ILE A 281 -3.82 -10.37 -26.85
C ILE A 281 -2.92 -9.18 -26.54
N PHE A 282 -3.34 -8.38 -25.57
CA PHE A 282 -2.62 -7.23 -25.07
C PHE A 282 -1.97 -7.54 -23.73
N PHE A 283 -0.68 -7.24 -23.63
CA PHE A 283 0.09 -7.27 -22.39
C PHE A 283 0.43 -5.85 -21.97
N SER A 284 0.07 -5.48 -20.74
CA SER A 284 0.44 -4.20 -20.15
C SER A 284 1.81 -4.30 -19.47
N LEU A 285 2.81 -3.61 -20.00
CA LEU A 285 4.18 -3.58 -19.51
C LEU A 285 4.46 -2.25 -18.81
N CYS A 286 3.64 -1.96 -17.79
CA CYS A 286 3.71 -0.72 -17.02
C CYS A 286 3.85 -0.97 -15.53
N LYS A 287 4.52 -0.04 -14.84
CA LYS A 287 4.52 0.09 -13.38
C LYS A 287 3.76 1.33 -12.91
N ARG A 288 3.23 1.27 -11.70
CA ARG A 288 2.51 2.40 -11.08
C ARG A 288 3.48 3.57 -10.84
N ASN A 289 3.07 4.76 -11.25
CA ASN A 289 3.82 6.02 -11.14
C ASN A 289 3.09 7.02 -10.23
N GLY A 290 2.65 6.55 -9.06
CA GLY A 290 1.86 7.34 -8.12
C GLY A 290 0.44 7.63 -8.62
N SER A 291 -0.20 8.64 -8.03
CA SER A 291 -1.54 9.10 -8.39
C SER A 291 -1.59 10.61 -8.44
N ILE A 292 -2.26 11.16 -9.45
CA ILE A 292 -2.51 12.61 -9.57
C ILE A 292 -4.03 12.78 -9.53
N ASN A 293 -4.52 13.61 -8.59
CA ASN A 293 -5.95 13.86 -8.36
C ASN A 293 -6.77 12.56 -8.17
N GLY A 294 -6.21 11.60 -7.42
CA GLY A 294 -6.86 10.30 -7.17
C GLY A 294 -6.82 9.31 -8.34
N VAL A 295 -6.28 9.71 -9.50
CA VAL A 295 -6.13 8.83 -10.66
C VAL A 295 -4.73 8.23 -10.66
N SER A 296 -4.65 6.90 -10.65
CA SER A 296 -3.36 6.19 -10.78
C SER A 296 -2.69 6.52 -12.10
N LYS A 297 -1.43 6.92 -12.05
CA LYS A 297 -0.59 7.09 -13.24
C LYS A 297 0.28 5.87 -13.41
N PHE A 298 0.62 5.57 -14.66
CA PHE A 298 1.43 4.42 -15.03
C PHE A 298 2.52 4.87 -15.99
N LYS A 299 3.72 4.31 -15.82
CA LYS A 299 4.84 4.51 -16.74
C LYS A 299 5.38 3.15 -17.17
N PRO A 300 6.07 3.05 -18.32
CA PRO A 300 6.78 1.83 -18.69
C PRO A 300 7.83 1.45 -17.63
N TYR A 301 8.26 0.19 -17.66
CA TYR A 301 9.45 -0.22 -16.95
C TYR A 301 10.69 0.49 -17.51
N SER A 302 11.70 0.67 -16.66
CA SER A 302 13.03 1.14 -17.03
C SER A 302 13.89 -0.06 -17.40
N VAL A 303 14.83 0.12 -18.33
CA VAL A 303 15.83 -0.90 -18.65
C VAL A 303 16.62 -1.25 -17.38
N GLY A 304 16.81 -2.55 -17.13
CA GLY A 304 17.41 -3.09 -15.93
C GLY A 304 16.44 -3.25 -14.75
N ASP A 305 15.16 -2.87 -14.86
CA ASP A 305 14.16 -3.22 -13.84
C ASP A 305 13.99 -4.74 -13.75
N ASN A 306 14.03 -5.42 -14.91
CA ASN A 306 13.77 -6.85 -15.07
C ASN A 306 14.79 -7.47 -16.02
N ASP A 307 15.15 -8.72 -15.80
CA ASP A 307 15.97 -9.47 -16.75
C ASP A 307 15.08 -10.22 -17.76
N LEU A 308 13.93 -10.72 -17.28
CA LEU A 308 12.97 -11.51 -18.04
C LEU A 308 11.53 -11.03 -17.82
N TYR A 309 10.68 -11.29 -18.80
CA TYR A 309 9.24 -11.06 -18.76
C TYR A 309 8.50 -12.36 -19.02
N TRP A 310 7.72 -12.80 -18.03
CA TRP A 310 6.86 -13.98 -18.12
C TRP A 310 5.45 -13.55 -18.52
N LEU A 311 5.04 -13.83 -19.76
CA LEU A 311 3.79 -13.35 -20.33
C LEU A 311 2.82 -14.50 -20.54
N HIS A 312 1.84 -14.62 -19.64
CA HIS A 312 0.82 -15.67 -19.68
C HIS A 312 -0.27 -15.39 -20.70
N PHE A 313 -0.59 -16.38 -21.54
CA PHE A 313 -1.75 -16.29 -22.41
C PHE A 313 -3.03 -16.66 -21.64
N PRO A 314 -4.17 -15.99 -21.90
CA PRO A 314 -5.43 -16.28 -21.21
C PRO A 314 -5.94 -17.72 -21.38
N ASN A 315 -5.51 -18.42 -22.43
CA ASN A 315 -5.88 -19.82 -22.68
C ASN A 315 -5.19 -20.83 -21.73
N LYS A 316 -4.26 -20.37 -20.87
CA LYS A 316 -3.53 -21.19 -19.87
C LYS A 316 -2.70 -22.33 -20.45
N MET A 317 -2.50 -22.37 -21.76
CA MET A 317 -1.72 -23.43 -22.43
C MET A 317 -0.27 -23.00 -22.65
N ILE A 318 -0.06 -21.71 -22.90
CA ILE A 318 1.22 -21.17 -23.37
C ILE A 318 1.61 -19.90 -22.62
N PHE A 319 2.89 -19.61 -22.65
CA PHE A 319 3.46 -18.37 -22.14
C PHE A 319 4.68 -17.97 -22.97
N TYR A 320 5.00 -16.69 -23.00
CA TYR A 320 6.33 -16.24 -23.43
C TYR A 320 7.25 -16.07 -22.22
N LEU A 321 8.52 -16.41 -22.38
CA LEU A 321 9.61 -15.98 -21.49
C LEU A 321 10.57 -15.10 -22.28
N LEU A 322 10.32 -13.79 -22.29
CA LEU A 322 11.08 -12.85 -23.11
C LEU A 322 12.24 -12.23 -22.32
N PRO A 323 13.47 -12.21 -22.86
CA PRO A 323 14.51 -11.37 -22.29
C PRO A 323 14.20 -9.89 -22.52
N GLU A 324 14.62 -9.05 -21.57
CA GLU A 324 14.32 -7.61 -21.56
C GLU A 324 14.66 -6.93 -22.88
N ASN A 325 15.81 -7.29 -23.49
CA ASN A 325 16.29 -6.70 -24.74
C ASN A 325 15.33 -6.85 -25.93
N LYS A 326 14.40 -7.82 -25.91
CA LYS A 326 13.36 -7.98 -26.94
C LYS A 326 12.22 -6.96 -26.80
N LEU A 327 12.14 -6.28 -25.67
CA LEU A 327 11.12 -5.28 -25.35
C LEU A 327 11.67 -3.85 -25.32
N VAL A 328 12.99 -3.67 -25.44
CA VAL A 328 13.65 -2.37 -25.52
C VAL A 328 13.35 -1.74 -26.88
N LYS A 329 13.04 -0.43 -26.88
CA LYS A 329 12.91 0.40 -28.08
C LYS A 329 14.22 1.15 -28.37
N ASP A 330 14.27 1.79 -29.53
CA ASP A 330 15.38 2.62 -29.99
C ASP A 330 15.74 3.78 -29.02
N ASP A 331 14.78 4.27 -28.23
CA ASP A 331 14.99 5.31 -27.21
C ASP A 331 15.50 4.76 -25.87
N ASN A 332 15.94 3.50 -25.83
CA ASN A 332 16.40 2.79 -24.63
C ASN A 332 15.33 2.73 -23.51
N THR A 333 14.05 2.69 -23.88
CA THR A 333 12.94 2.44 -22.95
C THR A 333 12.26 1.12 -23.21
N ILE A 334 11.70 0.50 -22.16
CA ILE A 334 10.85 -0.68 -22.34
C ILE A 334 9.52 -0.27 -22.98
N ARG A 335 9.06 -1.08 -23.92
CA ARG A 335 7.73 -0.94 -24.50
C ARG A 335 6.66 -0.93 -23.40
N ARG A 336 5.72 0.01 -23.53
CA ARG A 336 4.60 0.18 -22.60
C ARG A 336 3.61 -0.99 -22.66
N SER A 337 3.51 -1.61 -23.83
CA SER A 337 2.63 -2.72 -24.08
C SER A 337 3.15 -3.59 -25.22
N LEU A 338 2.67 -4.82 -25.25
CA LEU A 338 2.91 -5.78 -26.32
C LEU A 338 1.57 -6.30 -26.82
N ASN A 339 1.38 -6.25 -28.14
CA ASN A 339 0.19 -6.78 -28.80
C ASN A 339 0.59 -7.99 -29.64
N ILE A 340 -0.10 -9.10 -29.42
CA ILE A 340 0.18 -10.39 -30.03
C ILE A 340 -1.05 -10.77 -30.84
N ILE A 341 -0.90 -10.94 -32.15
CA ILE A 341 -1.98 -11.47 -33.01
C ILE A 341 -2.11 -12.96 -32.74
N VAL A 342 -3.34 -13.45 -32.59
CA VAL A 342 -3.64 -14.85 -32.28
C VAL A 342 -4.66 -15.48 -33.24
N ASP A 343 -4.66 -16.80 -33.30
CA ASP A 343 -5.67 -17.60 -33.99
C ASP A 343 -6.96 -17.73 -33.17
N THR A 344 -7.94 -18.48 -33.70
CA THR A 344 -9.22 -18.74 -33.03
C THR A 344 -9.07 -19.52 -31.72
N ASN A 345 -7.95 -20.21 -31.51
CA ASN A 345 -7.64 -20.97 -30.31
C ASN A 345 -6.80 -20.14 -29.31
N GLY A 346 -6.51 -18.88 -29.63
CA GLY A 346 -5.71 -17.98 -28.81
C GLY A 346 -4.20 -18.22 -28.90
N ASN A 347 -3.72 -18.98 -29.88
CA ASN A 347 -2.29 -19.20 -30.11
C ASN A 347 -1.71 -18.06 -30.96
N PRO A 348 -0.48 -17.59 -30.69
CA PRO A 348 0.16 -16.54 -31.47
C PRO A 348 0.36 -16.95 -32.93
N ILE A 349 -0.04 -16.08 -33.86
CA ILE A 349 0.20 -16.25 -35.29
C ILE A 349 1.47 -15.48 -35.66
N ASN A 350 2.45 -16.22 -36.19
CA ASN A 350 3.59 -15.74 -36.98
C ASN A 350 4.32 -14.52 -36.39
N GLN A 351 5.21 -14.75 -35.41
CA GLN A 351 5.92 -13.69 -34.72
C GLN A 351 7.43 -13.95 -34.62
N ASN A 352 8.21 -12.86 -34.71
CA ASN A 352 9.67 -12.82 -34.51
C ASN A 352 10.13 -13.17 -33.07
N MET A 353 9.26 -13.78 -32.27
CA MET A 353 9.51 -14.14 -30.87
C MET A 353 9.12 -15.59 -30.56
N ASN A 354 8.81 -16.40 -31.58
CA ASN A 354 8.40 -17.80 -31.41
C ASN A 354 9.45 -18.62 -30.63
N ASP A 355 10.74 -18.29 -30.76
CA ASP A 355 11.81 -18.95 -30.01
C ASP A 355 11.60 -18.86 -28.49
N TYR A 356 10.89 -17.86 -28.00
CA TYR A 356 10.64 -17.64 -26.58
C TYR A 356 9.27 -18.14 -26.12
N LEU A 357 8.51 -18.81 -26.99
CA LEU A 357 7.18 -19.33 -26.71
C LEU A 357 7.28 -20.73 -26.11
N PHE A 358 6.64 -20.94 -24.97
CA PHE A 358 6.62 -22.22 -24.28
C PHE A 358 5.19 -22.71 -24.08
N MET A 359 5.02 -24.03 -24.13
CA MET A 359 3.79 -24.71 -23.73
C MET A 359 3.96 -25.30 -22.34
N TYR A 360 3.03 -25.05 -21.41
CA TYR A 360 3.13 -25.53 -20.03
C TYR A 360 3.31 -27.05 -19.91
N ASN A 361 2.67 -27.81 -20.80
CA ASN A 361 2.73 -29.27 -20.81
C ASN A 361 3.89 -29.86 -21.62
N LYS A 362 4.67 -29.03 -22.33
CA LYS A 362 5.75 -29.46 -23.24
C LYS A 362 6.88 -28.43 -23.26
N ILE A 363 7.45 -28.17 -22.08
CA ILE A 363 8.58 -27.24 -21.95
C ILE A 363 9.86 -27.95 -22.45
N ASP A 364 10.51 -27.35 -23.44
CA ASP A 364 11.90 -27.66 -23.76
C ASP A 364 12.80 -27.08 -22.66
N TYR A 365 13.17 -27.92 -21.70
CA TYR A 365 13.97 -27.51 -20.56
C TYR A 365 15.41 -27.17 -20.94
N ASP A 366 15.96 -27.71 -22.03
CA ASP A 366 17.33 -27.39 -22.44
C ASP A 366 17.40 -25.96 -22.96
N PHE A 367 16.41 -25.54 -23.75
CA PHE A 367 16.32 -24.16 -24.19
C PHE A 367 15.86 -23.22 -23.07
N PHE A 368 14.86 -23.61 -22.28
CA PHE A 368 14.40 -22.83 -21.13
C PHE A 368 15.55 -22.49 -20.17
N ASN A 369 16.37 -23.48 -19.81
CA ASN A 369 17.52 -23.31 -18.92
C ASN A 369 18.63 -22.42 -19.51
N LYS A 370 18.73 -22.28 -20.85
CA LYS A 370 19.65 -21.33 -21.48
C LYS A 370 19.19 -19.87 -21.34
N LEU A 371 17.89 -19.63 -21.12
CA LEU A 371 17.35 -18.30 -20.93
C LEU A 371 17.47 -17.79 -19.48
N ILE A 372 17.48 -18.69 -18.50
CA ILE A 372 17.42 -18.36 -17.06
C ILE A 372 18.77 -18.39 -16.34
#